data_AF-A0A932RBN2-F1
#
_entry.id   AF-A0A932RBN2-F1
#
_cell.length_a   1.000
_cell.length_b   1.000
_cell.length_c   1.000
_cell.angle_alpha   90.00
_cell.angle_beta   90.00
_cell.angle_gamma   90.00
#
_symmetry.space_group_name_H-M   'P 1'
#
loop_
_entity.id
_entity.type
_entity.pdbx_description
1 polymer ?
#
loop_
_entity_poly.entity_id
_entity_poly.type
_entity_poly.pdbx_seq_one_letter_code
_entity_poly.pdbx_strand_id
1 'polypeptide(L)' 'MRTLILVLGSLLASVLLFAQDAKPKLTFDEFFNSVDFTGVRLSPDGNSVVFDTEKADWEQQIYRSDLWLYRIAGNGG' A
#
# COMPACT_ATOMS: atom_id res chain seq x y z
N MET A 1 7.26 -29.50 34.05
CA MET A 1 6.36 -28.34 33.89
C MET A 1 7.03 -27.20 33.12
N ARG A 2 8.08 -26.55 33.65
CA ARG A 2 8.75 -25.40 32.98
C ARG A 2 9.30 -25.71 31.58
N THR A 3 9.95 -26.86 31.41
CA THR A 3 10.46 -27.31 30.11
C THR A 3 9.34 -27.61 29.11
N LEU A 4 8.22 -28.16 29.57
CA LEU A 4 7.05 -28.45 28.73
C LEU A 4 6.40 -27.16 28.21
N ILE A 5 6.30 -26.13 29.05
CA ILE A 5 5.76 -24.81 28.68
C ILE A 5 6.65 -24.13 27.63
N LEU A 6 7.97 -24.22 27.78
CA LEU A 6 8.91 -23.64 26.81
C LEU A 6 8.85 -24.35 25.45
N VAL A 7 8.77 -25.69 25.45
CA VAL A 7 8.63 -26.47 24.21
C VAL A 7 7.29 -26.18 23.54
N LEU A 8 6.19 -26.15 24.30
CA LEU A 8 4.87 -25.85 23.75
C LEU A 8 4.78 -24.42 23.20
N GLY A 9 5.35 -23.45 23.91
CA GLY A 9 5.44 -22.06 23.46
C GLY A 9 6.28 -21.91 22.19
N SER A 10 7.41 -22.61 22.10
CA SER A 10 8.24 -22.63 20.89
C SER A 10 7.52 -23.27 19.70
N LEU A 11 6.73 -24.32 19.93
CA LEU A 11 5.95 -24.99 18.89
C LEU A 11 4.83 -24.09 18.37
N LEU A 12 4.11 -23.41 19.26
CA LEU A 12 3.06 -22.43 18.91
C LEU A 12 3.60 -21.23 18.14
N ALA A 13 4.77 -20.71 18.53
CA ALA A 13 5.42 -19.61 17.83
C ALA A 13 5.81 -19.98 16.39
N SER A 14 6.18 -21.25 16.15
CA SER A 14 6.56 -21.72 14.82
C SER A 14 5.39 -21.72 13.82
N VAL A 15 4.16 -22.01 14.28
CA VAL A 15 2.95 -22.01 13.44
C VAL A 15 2.62 -20.61 12.92
N LEU A 16 2.85 -19.57 13.72
CA LEU A 16 2.58 -18.17 13.35
C LEU A 16 3.52 -17.65 12.25
N LEU A 17 4.72 -18.23 12.12
CA LEU A 17 5.70 -17.84 11.09
C LEU A 17 5.37 -18.41 9.71
N PHE A 18 4.72 -19.58 9.64
CA PHE A 18 4.34 -20.23 8.38
C PHE A 18 2.92 -19.88 7.89
N ALA A 19 2.17 -19.09 8.66
CA ALA A 19 0.85 -18.57 8.28
C ALA A 19 0.93 -17.27 7.45
N GLN A 20 2.11 -16.90 6.96
CA GLN A 20 2.25 -15.80 6.02
C GLN A 20 1.79 -16.29 4.65
N ASP A 21 0.51 -16.07 4.34
CA ASP A 21 0.00 -16.25 2.98
C ASP A 21 0.90 -15.47 2.02
N ALA A 22 1.50 -16.19 1.08
CA ALA A 22 2.31 -15.56 0.05
C ALA A 22 1.41 -14.60 -0.71
N LYS A 23 1.83 -13.33 -0.82
CA LYS A 23 1.11 -12.37 -1.66
C LYS A 23 0.97 -12.96 -3.07
N PRO A 24 -0.19 -12.78 -3.73
CA PRO A 24 -0.35 -13.18 -5.11
C PRO A 24 0.82 -12.65 -5.97
N LYS A 25 1.26 -13.45 -6.93
CA LYS A 25 2.26 -13.00 -7.90
C LYS A 25 1.65 -11.88 -8.73
N LEU A 26 2.43 -10.83 -8.97
CA LEU A 26 2.04 -9.74 -9.86
C LEU A 26 1.70 -10.30 -11.24
N THR A 27 0.49 -10.03 -11.71
CA THR A 27 0.06 -10.38 -13.05
C THR A 27 0.46 -9.30 -14.06
N PHE A 28 0.50 -9.64 -15.35
CA PHE A 28 0.72 -8.66 -16.41
C PHE A 28 -0.37 -7.58 -16.41
N ASP A 29 -1.63 -7.98 -16.18
CA ASP A 29 -2.76 -7.05 -16.12
C ASP A 29 -2.59 -6.03 -14.99
N GLU A 30 -2.24 -6.48 -13.78
CA GLU A 30 -1.97 -5.58 -12.64
C GLU A 30 -0.77 -4.66 -12.89
N PHE A 31 0.28 -5.17 -13.55
CA PHE A 31 1.45 -4.35 -13.88
C PHE A 31 1.09 -3.20 -14.84
N PHE A 32 0.32 -3.47 -15.89
CA PHE A 32 -0.07 -2.44 -16.86
C PHE A 32 -1.19 -1.52 -16.34
N ASN A 33 -2.00 -1.98 -15.39
CA ASN A 33 -2.99 -1.16 -14.69
C ASN A 33 -2.43 -0.47 -13.43
N SER A 34 -1.10 -0.30 -13.33
CA SER A 34 -0.49 0.45 -12.24
C SER A 34 -0.87 1.94 -12.28
N VAL A 35 -0.70 2.60 -11.13
CA VAL A 35 -0.81 4.05 -11.01
C VAL A 35 0.56 4.61 -10.69
N ASP A 36 1.02 5.52 -11.53
CA ASP A 36 2.27 6.23 -11.34
C ASP A 36 2.04 7.55 -10.58
N PHE A 37 2.99 7.92 -9.72
CA PHE A 37 2.98 9.20 -9.03
C PHE A 37 4.05 10.10 -9.65
N THR A 38 3.63 11.01 -10.52
CA THR A 38 4.54 11.80 -11.37
C THR A 38 4.97 13.11 -10.73
N GLY A 39 4.27 13.55 -9.67
CA GLY A 39 4.57 14.77 -8.94
C GLY A 39 4.07 14.70 -7.50
N VAL A 40 4.87 15.19 -6.55
CA VAL A 40 4.48 15.37 -5.15
C VAL A 40 5.04 16.69 -4.64
N ARG A 41 4.21 17.48 -3.94
CA ARG A 41 4.60 18.76 -3.33
C ARG A 41 3.92 18.91 -1.97
N LEU A 42 4.73 19.22 -0.94
CA LEU A 42 4.24 19.61 0.38
C LEU A 42 4.05 21.13 0.40
N SER A 43 2.94 21.58 0.97
CA SER A 43 2.71 23.00 1.26
C SER A 43 3.77 23.57 2.22
N PRO A 44 4.13 24.87 2.12
CA PRO A 44 5.14 25.46 3.00
C PRO A 44 4.81 25.39 4.50
N ASP A 45 3.53 25.37 4.86
CA ASP A 45 3.07 25.25 6.25
C ASP A 45 2.97 23.78 6.72
N GLY A 46 3.24 22.82 5.84
CA GLY A 46 3.21 21.40 6.13
C GLY A 46 1.81 20.79 6.30
N ASN A 47 0.72 21.54 6.08
CA ASN A 47 -0.63 21.07 6.39
C ASN A 47 -1.34 20.38 5.22
N SER A 48 -0.73 20.38 4.04
CA SER A 48 -1.30 19.76 2.85
C SER A 48 -0.25 19.26 1.87
N VAL A 49 -0.61 18.21 1.13
CA VAL A 49 0.20 17.60 0.07
C VAL A 49 -0.62 17.61 -1.22
N VAL A 50 -0.03 18.10 -2.30
CA VAL A 50 -0.54 17.93 -3.65
C VAL A 50 0.26 16.84 -4.34
N PHE A 51 -0.40 15.92 -5.03
CA PHE A 51 0.27 14.92 -5.84
C PHE A 51 -0.50 14.59 -7.11
N ASP A 52 0.25 14.28 -8.17
CA ASP A 52 -0.26 13.85 -9.47
C ASP A 52 -0.23 12.32 -9.54
N THR A 53 -1.32 11.73 -9.99
CA THR A 53 -1.37 10.32 -10.36
C THR A 53 -1.60 10.19 -11.86
N GLU A 54 -0.93 9.25 -12.51
CA GLU A 54 -1.16 8.88 -13.90
C GLU A 54 -1.49 7.40 -14.00
N LYS A 55 -2.49 7.05 -14.82
CA LYS A 55 -2.81 5.66 -15.13
C LYS A 55 -3.28 5.52 -16.56
N ALA A 56 -3.10 4.34 -17.13
CA ALA A 56 -3.67 4.03 -18.43
C ALA A 56 -5.21 3.96 -18.35
N ASP A 57 -5.88 4.61 -19.29
CA ASP A 57 -7.30 4.45 -19.58
C ASP A 57 -7.41 3.72 -20.92
N TRP A 58 -7.48 2.40 -20.86
CA TRP A 58 -7.43 1.54 -22.03
C TRP A 58 -8.66 1.68 -22.93
N GLU A 59 -9.82 2.01 -22.35
CA GLU A 59 -11.05 2.24 -23.11
C GLU A 59 -10.94 3.50 -23.97
N GLN A 60 -10.38 4.56 -23.40
CA GLN A 60 -10.20 5.84 -24.09
C GLN A 60 -8.89 5.93 -24.87
N GLN A 61 -8.00 4.93 -24.74
CA GLN A 61 -6.67 4.87 -25.34
C GLN A 61 -5.78 6.09 -24.98
N ILE A 62 -5.80 6.51 -23.72
CA ILE A 62 -5.01 7.64 -23.20
C ILE A 62 -4.34 7.27 -21.88
N TYR A 63 -3.38 8.09 -21.45
CA TYR A 63 -3.00 8.18 -20.03
C TYR A 63 -3.83 9.28 -19.37
N ARG A 64 -4.51 8.94 -18.29
CA ARG A 64 -5.30 9.87 -17.48
C ARG A 64 -4.46 10.36 -16.31
N SER A 65 -4.33 11.67 -16.19
CA SER A 65 -3.69 12.32 -15.05
C SER A 65 -4.75 12.93 -14.13
N ASP A 66 -4.65 12.66 -12.84
CA ASP A 66 -5.51 13.22 -11.79
C ASP A 66 -4.65 13.95 -10.76
N LEU A 67 -5.07 15.16 -10.37
CA LEU A 67 -4.42 15.97 -9.34
C LEU A 67 -5.17 15.85 -8.02
N TRP A 68 -4.46 15.46 -6.95
CA TRP A 68 -5.02 15.24 -5.62
C TRP A 68 -4.51 16.29 -4.64
N LEU A 69 -5.38 16.74 -3.73
CA LEU A 69 -5.01 17.58 -2.59
C LEU A 69 -5.40 16.88 -1.28
N TYR A 70 -4.39 16.45 -0.52
CA TYR A 70 -4.53 15.88 0.80
C TYR A 70 -4.29 16.94 1.89
N ARG A 71 -5.10 16.96 2.95
CA ARG A 71 -4.96 17.88 4.09
C ARG A 71 -4.67 17.08 5.37
N ILE A 72 -3.58 17.41 6.06
CA ILE A 72 -3.08 16.70 7.25
C ILE A 72 -3.94 17.04 8.48
N ALA A 73 -4.41 18.28 8.59
CA ALA A 73 -5.37 18.67 9.62
C ALA A 73 -6.80 18.49 9.10
N GLY A 74 -7.31 17.26 9.16
CA GLY A 74 -8.72 16.94 8.92
C GLY A 74 -9.30 16.28 10.14
N ASN A 75 -10.14 16.99 10.89
CA ASN A 75 -11.06 16.40 11.85
C ASN A 75 -11.87 15.33 11.09
N GLY A 76 -11.55 14.06 11.33
CA GLY A 76 -12.10 12.94 10.58
C GLY A 76 -13.62 12.86 10.78
N GLY A 77 -14.35 12.83 9.67
CA GLY A 77 -15.71 12.32 9.62
C GLY A 77 -15.70 10.79 9.60
#